data_AF-A0A7X4KYT0-F1
#
_entry.id   AF-A0A7X4KYT0-F1
#
_cell.length_a   1.000
_cell.length_b   1.000
_cell.length_c   1.000
_cell.angle_alpha   90.00
_cell.angle_beta   90.00
_cell.angle_gamma   90.00
#
_symmetry.space_group_name_H-M   'P 1'
#
loop_
_entity.id
_entity.type
_entity.pdbx_description
1 polymer ?
#
loop_
_entity_poly.entity_id
_entity_poly.type
_entity_poly.pdbx_seq_one_letter_code
_entity_poly.pdbx_strand_id
1 'polypeptide(L)'
;MSTGQAAIDEALTHGDPQDVTESVKMIVAQEIAAVNSELRIQRTEYFNHSYIPDLVTWWGPNDADHREVFLRFDSADRSLALDIERLSRDHPMFFSLRPHRVEESSPEVAEALSQHRRVMVTEASALKELSGSEPGSFESLVSTSVVRAGRGLVDKEQATRARMDTQGSIKAALLGDEPRTRAAVATTRAILADAASQEIGKYLQMLWLAGGGELDAYPGDRDVGLVAGAQDVERLVRLVLSSEVVDSVGFWRRLGSMVTLEVLENLESVELLPNLQHLVNANVSRLFVSYAAVSEHEPRLTSVQSPFSWLVVDSRLCLDGPEWTIAFADDGRHFSGVSKDRQLPTIEEVNRRAWEFLIEAVELDDENLLVTVEPKDPDGLRFHGAIGGLSGVSGLPTLVRSLTVRNGVAIEVEYDRLIANTRQHKIPLPQLADVAVALMTDSDEIEGLKLRRLLGLGSDGGLLFGE
;
A
#
# COMPACT_ATOMS: atom_id res chain seq x y z
N MET A 1 -33.06 -4.71 -9.97
CA MET A 1 -32.25 -3.83 -10.84
C MET A 1 -32.14 -4.53 -12.18
N SER A 2 -32.47 -3.88 -13.30
CA SER A 2 -32.32 -4.48 -14.62
C SER A 2 -30.84 -4.77 -14.89
N THR A 3 -30.54 -5.79 -15.69
CA THR A 3 -29.17 -6.09 -16.11
C THR A 3 -28.70 -5.00 -17.09
N GLY A 4 -27.40 -4.69 -17.14
CA GLY A 4 -26.86 -3.72 -18.12
C GLY A 4 -27.31 -4.01 -19.55
N GLN A 5 -27.36 -5.30 -19.92
CA GLN A 5 -27.92 -5.73 -21.20
C GLN A 5 -29.39 -5.34 -21.38
N ALA A 6 -30.26 -5.55 -20.38
CA ALA A 6 -31.67 -5.19 -20.48
C ALA A 6 -31.86 -3.66 -20.60
N ALA A 7 -31.00 -2.88 -19.96
CA ALA A 7 -31.00 -1.42 -20.11
C ALA A 7 -30.56 -1.00 -21.52
N ILE A 8 -29.57 -1.66 -22.11
CA ILE A 8 -29.16 -1.43 -23.51
C ILE A 8 -30.31 -1.80 -24.46
N ASP A 9 -30.93 -2.97 -24.27
CA ASP A 9 -32.04 -3.43 -25.10
C ASP A 9 -33.22 -2.46 -25.04
N GLU A 10 -33.57 -1.95 -23.85
CA GLU A 10 -34.57 -0.91 -23.65
C GLU A 10 -34.19 0.39 -24.35
N ALA A 11 -32.94 0.85 -24.16
CA ALA A 11 -32.44 2.08 -24.77
C ALA A 11 -32.50 2.05 -26.31
N LEU A 12 -32.26 0.88 -26.92
CA LEU A 12 -32.35 0.67 -28.37
C LEU A 12 -33.79 0.73 -28.92
N THR A 13 -34.81 0.74 -28.07
CA THR A 13 -36.23 0.85 -28.49
C THR A 13 -36.76 2.28 -28.49
N HIS A 14 -35.99 3.28 -28.06
CA HIS A 14 -36.41 4.68 -28.11
C HIS A 14 -36.68 5.15 -29.55
N GLY A 15 -37.68 6.03 -29.70
CA GLY A 15 -38.10 6.55 -31.01
C GLY A 15 -37.18 7.64 -31.59
N ASP A 16 -36.40 8.34 -30.75
CA ASP A 16 -35.44 9.36 -31.17
C ASP A 16 -34.01 8.77 -31.25
N PRO A 17 -33.34 8.79 -32.41
CA PRO A 17 -31.96 8.32 -32.56
C PRO A 17 -30.93 9.00 -31.64
N GLN A 18 -31.15 10.28 -31.27
CA GLN A 18 -30.26 10.97 -30.33
C GLN A 18 -30.39 10.40 -28.92
N ASP A 19 -31.62 10.16 -28.48
CA ASP A 19 -31.90 9.56 -27.17
C ASP A 19 -31.33 8.14 -27.08
N VAL A 20 -31.43 7.34 -28.16
CA VAL A 20 -30.80 6.02 -28.26
C VAL A 20 -29.29 6.13 -28.03
N THR A 21 -28.63 7.03 -28.77
CA THR A 21 -27.17 7.22 -28.74
C THR A 21 -26.67 7.59 -27.34
N GLU A 22 -27.28 8.63 -26.75
CA GLU A 22 -26.86 9.13 -25.43
C GLU A 22 -27.13 8.11 -24.33
N SER A 23 -28.28 7.43 -24.38
CA SER A 23 -28.66 6.41 -23.40
C SER A 23 -27.71 5.21 -23.45
N VAL A 24 -27.42 4.69 -24.64
CA VAL A 24 -26.51 3.54 -24.79
C VAL A 24 -25.10 3.90 -24.31
N LYS A 25 -24.55 5.05 -24.72
CA LYS A 25 -23.23 5.49 -24.26
C LYS A 25 -23.17 5.68 -22.75
N MET A 26 -24.22 6.22 -22.15
CA MET A 26 -24.30 6.39 -20.70
C MET A 26 -24.29 5.04 -19.98
N ILE A 27 -25.08 4.06 -20.45
CA ILE A 27 -25.13 2.72 -19.85
C ILE A 27 -23.77 2.02 -19.99
N VAL A 28 -23.15 2.06 -21.16
CA VAL A 28 -21.81 1.45 -21.36
C VAL A 28 -20.76 2.11 -20.47
N ALA A 29 -20.78 3.43 -20.35
CA ALA A 29 -19.89 4.14 -19.43
C ALA A 29 -20.12 3.72 -17.97
N GLN A 30 -21.36 3.50 -17.56
CA GLN A 30 -21.69 3.01 -16.21
C GLN A 30 -21.18 1.58 -15.96
N GLU A 31 -21.34 0.67 -16.92
CA GLU A 31 -20.83 -0.70 -16.80
C GLU A 31 -19.29 -0.73 -16.71
N ILE A 32 -18.60 0.11 -17.49
CA ILE A 32 -17.14 0.29 -17.40
C ILE A 32 -16.74 0.85 -16.03
N ALA A 33 -17.42 1.90 -15.56
CA ALA A 33 -17.13 2.53 -14.27
C ALA A 33 -17.45 1.61 -13.08
N ALA A 34 -18.41 0.71 -13.22
CA ALA A 34 -18.75 -0.29 -12.20
C ALA A 34 -17.63 -1.33 -11.99
N VAL A 35 -16.82 -1.59 -13.02
CA VAL A 35 -15.63 -2.44 -12.91
C VAL A 35 -14.43 -1.65 -12.40
N ASN A 36 -14.27 -0.39 -12.85
CA ASN A 36 -13.16 0.46 -12.44
C ASN A 36 -13.61 1.92 -12.29
N SER A 37 -13.85 2.34 -11.05
CA SER A 37 -14.34 3.68 -10.71
C SER A 37 -13.29 4.78 -10.82
N GLU A 38 -12.00 4.43 -10.96
CA GLU A 38 -10.90 5.39 -11.11
C GLU A 38 -10.77 5.92 -12.54
N LEU A 39 -11.46 5.30 -13.51
CA LEU A 39 -11.37 5.70 -14.91
C LEU A 39 -12.10 7.01 -15.15
N ARG A 40 -11.45 7.96 -15.82
CA ARG A 40 -12.14 9.09 -16.43
C ARG A 40 -12.69 8.66 -17.78
N ILE A 41 -14.01 8.63 -17.92
CA ILE A 41 -14.69 8.21 -19.15
C ILE A 41 -15.22 9.44 -19.88
N GLN A 42 -14.75 9.67 -21.10
CA GLN A 42 -15.22 10.73 -21.98
C GLN A 42 -16.10 10.14 -23.08
N ARG A 43 -17.34 10.62 -23.18
CA ARG A 43 -18.24 10.31 -24.29
C ARG A 43 -17.93 11.25 -25.46
N THR A 44 -17.74 10.70 -26.66
CA THR A 44 -17.54 11.50 -27.87
C THR A 44 -18.89 11.89 -28.47
N GLU A 45 -18.91 12.76 -29.48
CA GLU A 45 -20.13 13.10 -30.23
C GLU A 45 -20.50 12.03 -31.28
N TYR A 46 -19.66 11.01 -31.49
CA TYR A 46 -19.81 10.02 -32.57
C TYR A 46 -20.46 8.74 -32.08
N PHE A 47 -21.31 8.12 -32.89
CA PHE A 47 -21.93 6.84 -32.57
C PHE A 47 -21.77 5.85 -33.72
N ASN A 48 -21.23 4.67 -33.42
CA ASN A 48 -21.00 3.59 -34.40
C ASN A 48 -20.19 4.06 -35.63
N HIS A 49 -19.20 4.93 -35.42
CA HIS A 49 -18.32 5.41 -36.47
C HIS A 49 -17.17 4.43 -36.73
N SER A 50 -16.74 4.29 -37.98
CA SER A 50 -15.70 3.31 -38.37
C SER A 50 -14.28 3.68 -37.93
N TYR A 51 -14.03 4.92 -37.51
CA TYR A 51 -12.68 5.42 -37.22
C TYR A 51 -12.56 6.33 -35.99
N ILE A 52 -13.67 6.72 -35.37
CA ILE A 52 -13.66 7.62 -34.21
C ILE A 52 -14.37 6.90 -33.09
N PRO A 53 -13.76 6.79 -31.90
CA PRO A 53 -14.35 6.04 -30.81
C PRO A 53 -15.63 6.69 -30.30
N ASP A 54 -16.50 5.88 -29.72
CA ASP A 54 -17.73 6.33 -29.04
C ASP A 54 -17.43 6.84 -27.63
N LEU A 55 -16.46 6.22 -26.96
CA LEU A 55 -15.95 6.61 -25.64
C LEU A 55 -14.42 6.55 -25.63
N VAL A 56 -13.80 7.36 -24.78
CA VAL A 56 -12.37 7.23 -24.45
C VAL A 56 -12.24 7.14 -22.93
N THR A 57 -11.60 6.09 -22.44
CA THR A 57 -11.26 5.95 -21.02
C THR A 57 -9.83 6.44 -20.80
N TRP A 58 -9.58 7.11 -19.69
CA TRP A 58 -8.28 7.65 -19.32
C TRP A 58 -7.92 7.21 -17.90
N TRP A 59 -6.62 6.97 -17.67
CA TRP A 59 -6.07 6.66 -16.35
C TRP A 59 -4.60 7.07 -16.23
N GLY A 60 -4.05 6.90 -15.02
CA GLY A 60 -2.67 7.24 -14.72
C GLY A 60 -2.46 8.74 -14.46
N PRO A 61 -1.23 9.13 -14.10
CA PRO A 61 -0.92 10.52 -13.78
C PRO A 61 -1.11 11.42 -15.01
N ASN A 62 -1.90 12.48 -14.85
CA ASN A 62 -2.24 13.44 -15.91
C ASN A 62 -2.87 12.80 -17.16
N ASP A 63 -3.64 11.71 -16.99
CA ASP A 63 -4.29 11.00 -18.10
C ASP A 63 -3.29 10.55 -19.18
N ALA A 64 -2.10 10.09 -18.77
CA ALA A 64 -1.06 9.64 -19.68
C ALA A 64 -1.47 8.39 -20.49
N ASP A 65 -2.32 7.55 -19.91
CA ASP A 65 -2.80 6.31 -20.51
C ASP A 65 -4.28 6.43 -20.88
N HIS A 66 -4.66 5.81 -22.00
CA HIS A 66 -6.03 5.80 -22.47
C HIS A 66 -6.39 4.56 -23.26
N ARG A 67 -7.70 4.34 -23.41
CA ARG A 67 -8.26 3.31 -24.26
C ARG A 67 -9.47 3.82 -25.02
N GLU A 68 -9.43 3.62 -26.33
CA GLU A 68 -10.56 3.90 -27.20
C GLU A 68 -11.62 2.79 -27.08
N VAL A 69 -12.89 3.17 -26.98
CA VAL A 69 -14.02 2.23 -26.92
C VAL A 69 -14.93 2.47 -28.11
N PHE A 70 -15.13 1.42 -28.90
CA PHE A 70 -15.98 1.40 -30.08
C PHE A 70 -17.20 0.54 -29.82
N LEU A 71 -18.40 1.11 -29.98
CA LEU A 71 -19.66 0.39 -29.84
C LEU A 71 -20.00 -0.29 -31.16
N ARG A 72 -20.34 -1.59 -31.10
CA ARG A 72 -20.76 -2.38 -32.27
C ARG A 72 -22.03 -3.14 -31.95
N PHE A 73 -22.94 -3.24 -32.91
CA PHE A 73 -24.21 -3.94 -32.69
C PHE A 73 -24.02 -5.44 -32.47
N ASP A 74 -23.03 -6.04 -33.14
CA ASP A 74 -22.77 -7.47 -33.09
C ASP A 74 -21.26 -7.76 -33.13
N SER A 75 -20.81 -8.54 -32.16
CA SER A 75 -19.45 -9.10 -32.08
C SER A 75 -19.14 -10.19 -33.11
N ALA A 76 -20.16 -10.77 -33.73
CA ALA A 76 -20.03 -11.81 -34.75
C ALA A 76 -19.92 -11.26 -36.19
N ASP A 77 -20.13 -9.96 -36.38
CA ASP A 77 -20.09 -9.37 -37.71
C ASP A 77 -18.67 -9.46 -38.30
N ARG A 78 -18.58 -9.98 -39.53
CA ARG A 78 -17.32 -10.04 -40.29
C ARG A 78 -16.70 -8.64 -40.47
N SER A 79 -17.51 -7.59 -40.45
CA SER A 79 -17.02 -6.20 -40.47
C SER A 79 -16.13 -5.87 -39.25
N LEU A 80 -16.35 -6.52 -38.10
CA LEU A 80 -15.53 -6.35 -36.90
C LEU A 80 -14.09 -6.80 -37.10
N ALA A 81 -13.86 -7.89 -37.86
CA ALA A 81 -12.49 -8.33 -38.14
C ALA A 81 -11.69 -7.24 -38.88
N LEU A 82 -12.31 -6.55 -39.84
CA LEU A 82 -11.70 -5.43 -40.56
C LEU A 82 -11.46 -4.23 -39.63
N ASP A 83 -12.38 -3.96 -38.71
CA ASP A 83 -12.21 -2.88 -37.72
C ASP A 83 -11.06 -3.19 -36.76
N ILE A 84 -10.94 -4.44 -36.29
CA ILE A 84 -9.82 -4.89 -35.45
C ILE A 84 -8.49 -4.66 -36.18
N GLU A 85 -8.37 -5.11 -37.42
CA GLU A 85 -7.14 -4.91 -38.22
C GLU A 85 -6.77 -3.43 -38.34
N ARG A 86 -7.76 -2.57 -38.63
CA ARG A 86 -7.55 -1.14 -38.89
C ARG A 86 -7.27 -0.32 -37.63
N LEU A 87 -7.92 -0.63 -36.52
CA LEU A 87 -7.91 0.20 -35.30
C LEU A 87 -7.00 -0.36 -34.21
N SER A 88 -6.37 -1.53 -34.41
CA SER A 88 -5.55 -2.21 -33.41
C SER A 88 -4.38 -1.41 -32.80
N ARG A 89 -3.93 -0.34 -33.49
CA ARG A 89 -2.75 0.44 -33.12
C ARG A 89 -2.82 1.00 -31.70
N ASP A 90 -3.99 1.49 -31.31
CA ASP A 90 -4.23 2.17 -30.03
C ASP A 90 -4.99 1.28 -29.02
N HIS A 91 -4.90 -0.04 -29.24
CA HIS A 91 -5.35 -1.08 -28.29
C HIS A 91 -6.84 -0.97 -27.88
N PRO A 92 -7.75 -0.81 -28.86
CA PRO A 92 -9.15 -0.51 -28.59
C PRO A 92 -9.88 -1.61 -27.83
N MET A 93 -10.98 -1.19 -27.23
CA MET A 93 -12.06 -2.06 -26.74
C MET A 93 -13.24 -1.96 -27.70
N PHE A 94 -13.65 -3.07 -28.30
CA PHE A 94 -14.92 -3.18 -29.01
C PHE A 94 -15.98 -3.69 -28.05
N PHE A 95 -17.02 -2.90 -27.83
CA PHE A 95 -18.11 -3.24 -26.94
C PHE A 95 -19.33 -3.63 -27.78
N SER A 96 -19.74 -4.90 -27.68
CA SER A 96 -20.94 -5.42 -28.33
C SER A 96 -22.19 -4.99 -27.57
N LEU A 97 -23.14 -4.39 -28.30
CA LEU A 97 -24.45 -4.01 -27.77
C LEU A 97 -25.39 -5.21 -27.62
N ARG A 98 -25.04 -6.35 -28.23
CA ARG A 98 -25.74 -7.63 -28.07
C ARG A 98 -24.84 -8.66 -27.39
N PRO A 99 -25.43 -9.60 -26.63
CA PRO A 99 -24.67 -10.69 -26.06
C PRO A 99 -24.02 -11.54 -27.16
N HIS A 100 -22.76 -11.87 -26.97
CA HIS A 100 -22.02 -12.83 -27.77
C HIS A 100 -22.62 -14.21 -27.59
N ARG A 101 -22.76 -14.94 -28.71
CA ARG A 101 -23.18 -16.34 -28.74
C ARG A 101 -22.09 -17.14 -29.39
N VAL A 102 -21.63 -18.19 -28.70
CA VAL A 102 -20.52 -19.03 -29.16
C VAL A 102 -20.83 -19.64 -30.53
N GLU A 103 -22.09 -19.98 -30.80
CA GLU A 103 -22.55 -20.51 -32.08
C GLU A 103 -22.45 -19.50 -33.24
N GLU A 104 -22.36 -18.21 -32.92
CA GLU A 104 -22.28 -17.10 -33.87
C GLU A 104 -20.84 -16.58 -34.03
N SER A 105 -19.84 -17.17 -33.35
CA SER A 105 -18.43 -16.78 -33.46
C SER A 105 -17.90 -16.81 -34.90
N SER A 106 -17.52 -15.65 -35.44
CA SER A 106 -16.85 -15.55 -36.74
C SER A 106 -15.39 -16.02 -36.64
N PRO A 107 -14.94 -16.97 -37.49
CA PRO A 107 -13.54 -17.39 -37.51
C PRO A 107 -12.60 -16.25 -37.89
N GLU A 108 -13.04 -15.30 -38.72
CA GLU A 108 -12.26 -14.11 -39.08
C GLU A 108 -12.02 -13.20 -37.87
N VAL A 109 -13.01 -13.01 -37.00
CA VAL A 109 -12.85 -12.22 -35.77
C VAL A 109 -11.87 -12.93 -34.82
N ALA A 110 -11.99 -14.25 -34.66
CA ALA A 110 -11.06 -15.02 -33.84
C ALA A 110 -9.61 -14.95 -34.37
N GLU A 111 -9.43 -15.04 -35.69
CA GLU A 111 -8.12 -14.88 -36.33
C GLU A 111 -7.56 -13.47 -36.09
N ALA A 112 -8.35 -12.42 -36.32
CA ALA A 112 -7.94 -11.03 -36.10
C ALA A 112 -7.53 -10.78 -34.64
N LEU A 113 -8.30 -11.27 -33.67
CA LEU A 113 -7.96 -11.15 -32.24
C LEU A 113 -6.66 -11.88 -31.88
N SER A 114 -6.37 -13.02 -32.52
CA SER A 114 -5.14 -13.76 -32.29
C SER A 114 -3.88 -13.00 -32.78
N GLN A 115 -4.03 -12.20 -33.84
CA GLN A 115 -2.97 -11.37 -34.41
C GLN A 115 -2.79 -10.05 -33.63
N HIS A 116 -3.87 -9.50 -33.08
CA HIS A 116 -3.88 -8.22 -32.37
C HIS A 116 -4.07 -8.38 -30.85
N ARG A 117 -3.00 -8.83 -30.17
CA ARG A 117 -2.97 -9.22 -28.74
C ARG A 117 -3.24 -8.11 -27.71
N ARG A 118 -3.63 -6.92 -28.14
CA ARG A 118 -3.96 -5.77 -27.29
C ARG A 118 -5.36 -5.21 -27.57
N VAL A 119 -6.11 -5.85 -28.47
CA VAL A 119 -7.50 -5.52 -28.76
C VAL A 119 -8.41 -6.43 -27.93
N MET A 120 -9.48 -5.86 -27.36
CA MET A 120 -10.50 -6.62 -26.64
C MET A 120 -11.85 -6.47 -27.30
N VAL A 121 -12.63 -7.55 -27.34
CA VAL A 121 -14.06 -7.56 -27.64
C VAL A 121 -14.78 -7.98 -26.37
N THR A 122 -15.77 -7.20 -25.92
CA THR A 122 -16.52 -7.49 -24.70
C THR A 122 -17.98 -7.03 -24.82
N GLU A 123 -18.75 -7.17 -23.73
CA GLU A 123 -20.19 -6.94 -23.67
C GLU A 123 -20.62 -6.56 -22.25
N ALA A 124 -21.85 -6.08 -22.10
CA ALA A 124 -22.40 -5.67 -20.80
C ALA A 124 -22.44 -6.82 -19.78
N SER A 125 -22.79 -8.02 -20.22
CA SER A 125 -22.86 -9.18 -19.32
C SER A 125 -21.49 -9.56 -18.77
N ALA A 126 -20.42 -9.45 -19.57
CA ALA A 126 -19.06 -9.72 -19.14
C ALA A 126 -18.56 -8.70 -18.11
N LEU A 127 -18.76 -7.40 -18.37
CA LEU A 127 -18.39 -6.34 -17.42
C LEU A 127 -19.15 -6.49 -16.10
N LYS A 128 -20.43 -6.86 -16.16
CA LYS A 128 -21.20 -7.14 -14.96
C LYS A 128 -20.62 -8.29 -14.13
N GLU A 129 -20.16 -9.37 -14.74
CA GLU A 129 -19.53 -10.48 -14.00
C GLU A 129 -18.18 -10.08 -13.39
N LEU A 130 -17.44 -9.18 -14.04
CA LEU A 130 -16.19 -8.60 -13.51
C LEU A 130 -16.44 -7.53 -12.44
N SER A 131 -17.64 -6.95 -12.41
CA SER A 131 -18.06 -6.01 -11.39
C SER A 131 -18.42 -6.73 -10.08
N GLY A 132 -18.27 -6.05 -8.95
CA GLY A 132 -18.66 -6.60 -7.64
C GLY A 132 -17.60 -7.46 -6.96
N SER A 133 -16.36 -7.45 -7.45
CA SER A 133 -15.21 -7.93 -6.68
C SER A 133 -14.98 -7.03 -5.46
N GLU A 134 -14.55 -7.61 -4.34
CA GLU A 134 -14.22 -6.82 -3.15
C GLU A 134 -13.06 -5.87 -3.45
N PRO A 135 -13.16 -4.57 -3.10
CA PRO A 135 -12.06 -3.62 -3.28
C PRO A 135 -10.79 -4.12 -2.59
N GLY A 136 -9.66 -4.03 -3.29
CA GLY A 136 -8.36 -4.50 -2.77
C GLY A 136 -8.15 -6.01 -2.85
N SER A 137 -9.10 -6.78 -3.39
CA SER A 137 -8.86 -8.19 -3.73
C SER A 137 -8.06 -8.34 -5.03
N PHE A 138 -7.39 -9.49 -5.20
CA PHE A 138 -6.72 -9.81 -6.46
C PHE A 138 -7.70 -9.95 -7.64
N GLU A 139 -8.92 -10.42 -7.38
CA GLU A 139 -10.01 -10.45 -8.36
C GLU A 139 -10.31 -9.02 -8.86
N SER A 140 -10.46 -8.06 -7.95
CA SER A 140 -10.65 -6.64 -8.31
C SER A 140 -9.48 -6.08 -9.12
N LEU A 141 -8.24 -6.44 -8.78
CA LEU A 141 -7.05 -6.06 -9.56
C LEU A 141 -7.10 -6.62 -10.99
N VAL A 142 -7.50 -7.87 -11.18
CA VAL A 142 -7.65 -8.48 -12.50
C VAL A 142 -8.80 -7.81 -13.27
N SER A 143 -9.97 -7.67 -12.66
CA SER A 143 -11.15 -7.03 -13.26
C SER A 143 -10.86 -5.60 -13.73
N THR A 144 -10.24 -4.78 -12.89
CA THR A 144 -9.84 -3.40 -13.24
C THR A 144 -8.80 -3.37 -14.37
N SER A 145 -7.90 -4.35 -14.42
CA SER A 145 -6.90 -4.52 -15.48
C SER A 145 -7.50 -4.99 -16.80
N VAL A 146 -8.59 -5.76 -16.80
CA VAL A 146 -9.29 -6.16 -18.04
C VAL A 146 -9.82 -4.93 -18.78
N VAL A 147 -10.38 -3.96 -18.07
CA VAL A 147 -10.89 -2.74 -18.71
C VAL A 147 -9.75 -1.91 -19.32
N ARG A 148 -8.61 -1.80 -18.63
CA ARG A 148 -7.44 -1.01 -19.07
C ARG A 148 -6.65 -1.70 -20.19
N ALA A 149 -6.43 -3.00 -20.07
CA ALA A 149 -5.45 -3.74 -20.87
C ALA A 149 -5.91 -5.15 -21.25
N GLY A 150 -7.21 -5.43 -21.19
CA GLY A 150 -7.77 -6.71 -21.63
C GLY A 150 -7.53 -6.99 -23.11
N ARG A 151 -7.62 -8.26 -23.50
CA ARG A 151 -7.42 -8.70 -24.89
C ARG A 151 -8.35 -9.85 -25.26
N GLY A 152 -8.46 -10.09 -26.56
CA GLY A 152 -9.24 -11.20 -27.09
C GLY A 152 -10.73 -11.00 -26.87
N LEU A 153 -11.48 -12.10 -26.91
CA LEU A 153 -12.91 -12.09 -26.60
C LEU A 153 -13.10 -12.33 -25.09
N VAL A 154 -13.71 -11.36 -24.42
CA VAL A 154 -14.10 -11.44 -23.00
C VAL A 154 -15.62 -11.32 -22.93
N ASP A 155 -16.28 -12.47 -23.07
CA ASP A 155 -17.72 -12.64 -22.90
C ASP A 155 -18.08 -12.99 -21.46
N LYS A 156 -19.38 -13.20 -21.19
CA LYS A 156 -19.86 -13.61 -19.87
C LYS A 156 -19.18 -14.88 -19.34
N GLU A 157 -18.95 -15.90 -20.16
CA GLU A 157 -18.35 -17.16 -19.70
C GLU A 157 -16.90 -16.94 -19.28
N GLN A 158 -16.12 -16.24 -20.12
CA GLN A 158 -14.72 -15.90 -19.82
C GLN A 158 -14.61 -15.02 -18.58
N ALA A 159 -15.48 -14.02 -18.43
CA ALA A 159 -15.53 -13.18 -17.22
C ALA A 159 -15.86 -13.99 -15.96
N THR A 160 -16.84 -14.91 -16.05
CA THR A 160 -17.21 -15.80 -14.93
C THR A 160 -16.05 -16.72 -14.54
N ARG A 161 -15.40 -17.34 -15.53
CA ARG A 161 -14.21 -18.18 -15.30
C ARG A 161 -13.08 -17.35 -14.70
N ALA A 162 -12.87 -16.12 -15.21
CA ALA A 162 -11.83 -15.26 -14.71
C ALA A 162 -12.01 -14.92 -13.24
N ARG A 163 -13.24 -14.59 -12.85
CA ARG A 163 -13.62 -14.39 -11.47
C ARG A 163 -13.36 -15.63 -10.60
N MET A 164 -13.86 -16.78 -11.02
CA MET A 164 -13.68 -18.04 -10.27
C MET A 164 -12.21 -18.42 -10.08
N ASP A 165 -11.39 -18.28 -11.12
CA ASP A 165 -9.97 -18.68 -11.10
C ASP A 165 -9.09 -17.70 -10.31
N THR A 166 -9.51 -16.44 -10.19
CA THR A 166 -8.76 -15.40 -9.47
C THR A 166 -9.23 -15.22 -8.03
N GLN A 167 -10.42 -15.69 -7.69
CA GLN A 167 -10.95 -15.69 -6.34
C GLN A 167 -10.05 -16.49 -5.39
N GLY A 168 -9.63 -15.86 -4.29
CA GLY A 168 -8.76 -16.50 -3.30
C GLY A 168 -7.34 -16.83 -3.78
N SER A 169 -6.92 -16.30 -4.94
CA SER A 169 -5.59 -16.53 -5.52
C SER A 169 -4.45 -16.04 -4.62
N ILE A 170 -4.64 -14.95 -3.86
CA ILE A 170 -3.67 -14.51 -2.83
C ILE A 170 -3.41 -15.66 -1.85
N LYS A 171 -4.48 -16.16 -1.22
CA LYS A 171 -4.40 -17.28 -0.27
C LYS A 171 -3.80 -18.54 -0.89
N ALA A 172 -4.17 -18.85 -2.14
CA ALA A 172 -3.61 -19.98 -2.88
C ALA A 172 -2.09 -19.84 -3.05
N ALA A 173 -1.61 -18.68 -3.52
CA ALA A 173 -0.19 -18.41 -3.70
C ALA A 173 0.55 -18.48 -2.35
N LEU A 174 -0.03 -17.91 -1.29
CA LEU A 174 0.53 -17.93 0.06
C LEU A 174 0.70 -19.34 0.63
N LEU A 175 -0.25 -20.24 0.35
CA LEU A 175 -0.26 -21.61 0.85
C LEU A 175 0.48 -22.59 -0.06
N GLY A 176 1.08 -22.11 -1.16
CA GLY A 176 1.74 -22.98 -2.14
C GLY A 176 0.76 -23.87 -2.91
N ASP A 177 -0.51 -23.47 -3.04
CA ASP A 177 -1.52 -24.19 -3.83
C ASP A 177 -1.23 -23.97 -5.32
N GLU A 178 -0.40 -24.84 -5.88
CA GLU A 178 0.04 -24.77 -7.27
C GLU A 178 -1.13 -24.84 -8.26
N PRO A 179 -2.12 -25.75 -8.17
CA PRO A 179 -3.25 -25.79 -9.10
C PRO A 179 -4.04 -24.48 -9.17
N ARG A 180 -4.40 -23.89 -8.02
CA ARG A 180 -5.17 -22.63 -8.00
C ARG A 180 -4.33 -21.45 -8.47
N THR A 181 -3.07 -21.39 -8.08
CA THR A 181 -2.15 -20.34 -8.55
C THR A 181 -1.95 -20.43 -10.07
N ARG A 182 -1.84 -21.65 -10.62
CA ARG A 182 -1.74 -21.90 -12.06
C ARG A 182 -2.99 -21.43 -12.80
N ALA A 183 -4.18 -21.71 -12.27
CA ALA A 183 -5.44 -21.27 -12.87
C ALA A 183 -5.50 -19.74 -12.95
N ALA A 184 -5.19 -19.04 -11.85
CA ALA A 184 -5.13 -17.58 -11.83
C ALA A 184 -4.14 -17.00 -12.85
N VAL A 185 -2.94 -17.57 -12.95
CA VAL A 185 -1.92 -17.14 -13.94
C VAL A 185 -2.38 -17.40 -15.37
N ALA A 186 -2.93 -18.58 -15.65
CA ALA A 186 -3.41 -18.95 -16.98
C ALA A 186 -4.54 -18.02 -17.44
N THR A 187 -5.49 -17.74 -16.55
CA THR A 187 -6.60 -16.83 -16.80
C THR A 187 -6.11 -15.40 -17.05
N THR A 188 -5.22 -14.88 -16.21
CA THR A 188 -4.63 -13.55 -16.38
C THR A 188 -3.96 -13.42 -17.76
N ARG A 189 -3.23 -14.45 -18.19
CA ARG A 189 -2.64 -14.50 -19.55
C ARG A 189 -3.69 -14.61 -20.64
N ALA A 190 -4.77 -15.33 -20.44
CA ALA A 190 -5.79 -15.50 -21.47
C ALA A 190 -6.44 -14.14 -21.79
N ILE A 191 -6.80 -13.37 -20.75
CA ILE A 191 -7.66 -12.20 -20.90
C ILE A 191 -6.92 -10.85 -20.89
N LEU A 192 -5.64 -10.79 -20.52
CA LEU A 192 -4.86 -9.53 -20.49
C LEU A 192 -3.75 -9.49 -21.54
N ALA A 193 -3.46 -8.29 -22.04
CA ALA A 193 -2.28 -8.00 -22.83
C ALA A 193 -0.99 -8.37 -22.08
N ASP A 194 0.06 -8.71 -22.82
CA ASP A 194 1.28 -9.32 -22.26
C ASP A 194 1.92 -8.46 -21.14
N ALA A 195 1.93 -7.13 -21.28
CA ALA A 195 2.50 -6.23 -20.26
C ALA A 195 1.71 -6.26 -18.94
N ALA A 196 0.38 -6.16 -18.99
CA ALA A 196 -0.48 -6.21 -17.80
C ALA A 196 -0.49 -7.61 -17.18
N SER A 197 -0.47 -8.65 -18.01
CA SER A 197 -0.38 -10.04 -17.55
C SER A 197 0.95 -10.30 -16.82
N GLN A 198 2.07 -9.79 -17.34
CA GLN A 198 3.36 -9.86 -16.67
C GLN A 198 3.34 -9.10 -15.35
N GLU A 199 2.80 -7.88 -15.29
CA GLU A 199 2.69 -7.12 -14.06
C GLU A 199 1.91 -7.88 -12.97
N ILE A 200 0.72 -8.39 -13.29
CA ILE A 200 -0.07 -9.19 -12.36
C ILE A 200 0.64 -10.50 -11.98
N GLY A 201 1.32 -11.12 -12.95
CA GLY A 201 2.15 -12.30 -12.73
C GLY A 201 3.25 -12.06 -11.70
N LYS A 202 3.90 -10.88 -11.70
CA LYS A 202 4.89 -10.50 -10.67
C LYS A 202 4.28 -10.54 -9.28
N TYR A 203 3.07 -10.01 -9.10
CA TYR A 203 2.42 -10.00 -7.78
C TYR A 203 2.16 -11.42 -7.28
N LEU A 204 1.62 -12.31 -8.12
CA LEU A 204 1.42 -13.72 -7.73
C LEU A 204 2.74 -14.43 -7.43
N GLN A 205 3.81 -14.16 -8.19
CA GLN A 205 5.12 -14.75 -7.94
C GLN A 205 5.71 -14.25 -6.61
N MET A 206 5.62 -12.95 -6.32
CA MET A 206 6.07 -12.39 -5.05
C MET A 206 5.28 -12.95 -3.87
N LEU A 207 3.96 -13.11 -4.01
CA LEU A 207 3.10 -13.76 -3.01
C LEU A 207 3.47 -15.23 -2.80
N TRP A 208 3.77 -15.96 -3.88
CA TRP A 208 4.23 -17.35 -3.81
C TRP A 208 5.54 -17.49 -3.03
N LEU A 209 6.53 -16.67 -3.36
CA LEU A 209 7.83 -16.66 -2.68
C LEU A 209 7.67 -16.21 -1.21
N ALA A 210 6.85 -15.19 -0.96
CA ALA A 210 6.53 -14.76 0.40
C ALA A 210 5.75 -15.83 1.18
N GLY A 211 4.93 -16.64 0.52
CA GLY A 211 4.30 -17.83 1.09
C GLY A 211 5.28 -18.93 1.51
N GLY A 212 6.51 -18.88 0.97
CA GLY A 212 7.56 -19.88 1.19
C GLY A 212 7.65 -20.90 0.06
N GLY A 213 6.92 -20.69 -1.05
CA GLY A 213 7.08 -21.47 -2.26
C GLY A 213 8.43 -21.23 -2.92
N GLU A 214 8.95 -22.24 -3.61
CA GLU A 214 10.19 -22.15 -4.36
C GLU A 214 9.92 -21.61 -5.77
N LEU A 215 10.86 -20.84 -6.33
CA LEU A 215 10.72 -20.27 -7.67
C LEU A 215 10.59 -21.35 -8.75
N ASP A 216 11.28 -22.48 -8.58
CA ASP A 216 11.24 -23.60 -9.52
C ASP A 216 9.89 -24.34 -9.52
N ALA A 217 9.10 -24.19 -8.47
CA ALA A 217 7.76 -24.73 -8.35
C ALA A 217 6.67 -23.72 -8.75
N TYR A 218 7.04 -22.47 -9.06
CA TYR A 218 6.07 -21.45 -9.46
C TYR A 218 5.41 -21.82 -10.81
N PRO A 219 4.07 -21.85 -10.90
CA PRO A 219 3.36 -22.32 -12.08
C PRO A 219 3.28 -21.30 -13.23
N GLY A 220 3.79 -20.08 -13.04
CA GLY A 220 3.83 -19.02 -14.05
C GLY A 220 5.19 -18.85 -14.74
N ASP A 221 5.39 -17.69 -15.36
CA ASP A 221 6.62 -17.37 -16.09
C ASP A 221 7.68 -17.02 -15.06
N ARG A 222 8.79 -17.75 -15.11
CA ARG A 222 9.90 -17.60 -14.17
C ARG A 222 10.75 -16.37 -14.49
N ASP A 223 10.71 -15.92 -15.74
CA ASP A 223 11.45 -14.75 -16.25
C ASP A 223 10.79 -13.41 -15.90
N VAL A 224 9.65 -13.42 -15.20
CA VAL A 224 8.97 -12.20 -14.77
C VAL A 224 9.71 -11.58 -13.57
N GLY A 225 10.92 -11.10 -13.83
CA GLY A 225 11.66 -10.11 -13.06
C GLY A 225 11.80 -10.37 -11.56
N LEU A 226 12.85 -11.12 -11.18
CA LEU A 226 13.44 -11.13 -9.83
C LEU A 226 13.92 -9.74 -9.32
N VAL A 227 13.68 -8.66 -10.07
CA VAL A 227 13.95 -7.28 -9.68
C VAL A 227 12.61 -6.56 -9.60
N ALA A 228 11.87 -6.81 -8.53
CA ALA A 228 10.74 -5.97 -8.16
C ALA A 228 11.28 -4.58 -7.77
N GLY A 229 10.82 -3.54 -8.45
CA GLY A 229 11.13 -2.17 -8.06
C GLY A 229 10.37 -1.77 -6.79
N ALA A 230 10.77 -0.66 -6.15
CA ALA A 230 10.07 -0.16 -4.97
C ALA A 230 8.56 0.05 -5.21
N GLN A 231 8.18 0.51 -6.41
CA GLN A 231 6.76 0.69 -6.81
C GLN A 231 6.00 -0.64 -6.92
N ASP A 232 6.65 -1.71 -7.40
CA ASP A 232 6.02 -3.04 -7.48
C ASP A 232 5.74 -3.57 -6.07
N VAL A 233 6.69 -3.38 -5.14
CA VAL A 233 6.54 -3.76 -3.73
C VAL A 233 5.46 -2.92 -3.06
N GLU A 234 5.42 -1.61 -3.31
CA GLU A 234 4.39 -0.72 -2.76
C GLU A 234 2.97 -1.18 -3.15
N ARG A 235 2.75 -1.43 -4.45
CA ARG A 235 1.45 -1.93 -4.96
C ARG A 235 1.07 -3.27 -4.34
N LEU A 236 2.04 -4.19 -4.23
CA LEU A 236 1.83 -5.47 -3.56
C LEU A 236 1.45 -5.29 -2.09
N VAL A 237 2.15 -4.42 -1.37
CA VAL A 237 1.86 -4.14 0.04
C VAL A 237 0.45 -3.58 0.18
N ARG A 238 0.04 -2.62 -0.64
CA ARG A 238 -1.35 -2.11 -0.64
C ARG A 238 -2.37 -3.22 -0.84
N LEU A 239 -2.15 -4.08 -1.84
CA LEU A 239 -3.04 -5.23 -2.13
C LEU A 239 -3.16 -6.16 -0.91
N VAL A 240 -2.05 -6.51 -0.28
CA VAL A 240 -2.02 -7.43 0.86
C VAL A 240 -2.59 -6.79 2.13
N LEU A 241 -2.37 -5.49 2.34
CA LEU A 241 -2.95 -4.78 3.49
C LEU A 241 -4.48 -4.73 3.42
N SER A 242 -5.05 -4.64 2.22
CA SER A 242 -6.50 -4.64 1.98
C SER A 242 -7.13 -6.03 1.85
N SER A 243 -6.34 -7.12 1.81
CA SER A 243 -6.86 -8.47 1.67
C SER A 243 -7.34 -9.07 3.00
N GLU A 244 -7.89 -10.29 2.95
CA GLU A 244 -8.14 -11.11 4.14
C GLU A 244 -6.91 -11.13 5.08
N VAL A 245 -7.16 -11.23 6.39
CA VAL A 245 -6.09 -11.28 7.39
C VAL A 245 -5.24 -12.53 7.21
N VAL A 246 -3.93 -12.35 7.09
CA VAL A 246 -2.98 -13.47 6.94
C VAL A 246 -2.27 -13.74 8.26
N ASP A 247 -2.60 -14.86 8.89
CA ASP A 247 -1.99 -15.27 10.16
C ASP A 247 -0.74 -16.15 9.93
N SER A 248 0.36 -15.53 9.46
CA SER A 248 1.63 -16.24 9.25
C SER A 248 2.83 -15.31 9.42
N VAL A 249 3.51 -15.40 10.55
CA VAL A 249 4.73 -14.61 10.83
C VAL A 249 5.83 -14.87 9.79
N GLY A 250 5.97 -16.11 9.31
CA GLY A 250 6.94 -16.46 8.27
C GLY A 250 6.68 -15.75 6.95
N PHE A 251 5.41 -15.63 6.57
CA PHE A 251 5.00 -14.84 5.41
C PHE A 251 5.38 -13.37 5.56
N TRP A 252 4.96 -12.75 6.66
CA TRP A 252 5.24 -11.32 6.90
C TRP A 252 6.72 -11.02 6.96
N ARG A 253 7.54 -11.91 7.52
CA ARG A 253 9.01 -11.76 7.52
C ARG A 253 9.62 -11.81 6.13
N ARG A 254 9.09 -12.65 5.22
CA ARG A 254 9.57 -12.74 3.84
C ARG A 254 9.08 -11.56 3.01
N LEU A 255 7.80 -11.21 3.12
CA LEU A 255 7.25 -10.02 2.47
C LEU A 255 8.00 -8.76 2.92
N GLY A 256 8.13 -8.57 4.24
CA GLY A 256 8.80 -7.41 4.82
C GLY A 256 10.31 -7.36 4.57
N SER A 257 10.93 -8.45 4.10
CA SER A 257 12.33 -8.39 3.62
C SER A 257 12.49 -7.55 2.35
N MET A 258 11.40 -7.33 1.61
CA MET A 258 11.34 -6.46 0.43
C MET A 258 10.86 -5.05 0.78
N VAL A 259 10.35 -4.82 2.00
CA VAL A 259 9.73 -3.56 2.42
C VAL A 259 10.76 -2.67 3.11
N THR A 260 10.93 -1.46 2.59
CA THR A 260 11.71 -0.40 3.21
C THR A 260 10.80 0.61 3.91
N LEU A 261 11.37 1.53 4.69
CA LEU A 261 10.61 2.65 5.25
C LEU A 261 9.97 3.50 4.15
N GLU A 262 10.71 3.78 3.07
CA GLU A 262 10.23 4.52 1.90
C GLU A 262 8.98 3.90 1.28
N VAL A 263 8.92 2.55 1.19
CA VAL A 263 7.71 1.86 0.72
C VAL A 263 6.52 2.12 1.63
N LEU A 264 6.73 2.12 2.96
CA LEU A 264 5.67 2.39 3.94
C LEU A 264 5.24 3.86 3.94
N GLU A 265 6.18 4.79 3.76
CA GLU A 265 5.92 6.24 3.66
C GLU A 265 5.13 6.58 2.39
N ASN A 266 5.37 5.86 1.29
CA ASN A 266 4.59 6.06 0.07
C ASN A 266 3.16 5.54 0.17
N LEU A 267 2.81 4.75 1.20
CA LEU A 267 1.43 4.35 1.43
C LEU A 267 0.57 5.59 1.78
N GLU A 268 -0.64 5.64 1.24
CA GLU A 268 -1.66 6.59 1.70
C GLU A 268 -2.08 6.24 3.13
N SER A 269 -2.75 7.14 3.84
CA SER A 269 -3.10 6.93 5.25
C SER A 269 -3.76 5.55 5.49
N VAL A 270 -3.05 4.69 6.22
CA VAL A 270 -3.49 3.34 6.60
C VAL A 270 -3.70 3.31 8.10
N GLU A 271 -4.95 3.29 8.53
CA GLU A 271 -5.30 3.26 9.94
C GLU A 271 -5.79 1.88 10.38
N LEU A 272 -5.21 1.37 11.47
CA LEU A 272 -5.70 0.22 12.26
C LEU A 272 -5.98 -1.08 11.48
N LEU A 273 -5.25 -1.35 10.40
CA LEU A 273 -5.36 -2.61 9.67
C LEU A 273 -4.59 -3.75 10.39
N PRO A 274 -5.20 -4.92 10.64
CA PRO A 274 -4.51 -6.07 11.24
C PRO A 274 -3.27 -6.51 10.46
N ASN A 275 -3.36 -6.51 9.11
CA ASN A 275 -2.25 -6.86 8.24
C ASN A 275 -1.07 -5.88 8.35
N LEU A 276 -1.32 -4.60 8.65
CA LEU A 276 -0.24 -3.65 8.95
C LEU A 276 0.47 -4.00 10.25
N GLN A 277 -0.29 -4.38 11.29
CA GLN A 277 0.28 -4.83 12.56
C GLN A 277 1.20 -6.03 12.34
N HIS A 278 0.73 -7.04 11.60
CA HIS A 278 1.53 -8.22 11.33
C HIS A 278 2.79 -7.92 10.50
N LEU A 279 2.66 -7.08 9.46
CA LEU A 279 3.79 -6.68 8.63
C LEU A 279 4.88 -5.99 9.45
N VAL A 280 4.52 -4.96 10.22
CA VAL A 280 5.50 -4.17 10.97
C VAL A 280 6.05 -4.97 12.14
N ASN A 281 5.22 -5.64 12.95
CA ASN A 281 5.70 -6.43 14.09
C ASN A 281 6.66 -7.55 13.67
N ALA A 282 6.41 -8.19 12.52
CA ALA A 282 7.29 -9.23 12.01
C ALA A 282 8.67 -8.70 11.56
N ASN A 283 8.78 -7.40 11.26
CA ASN A 283 9.95 -6.78 10.61
C ASN A 283 10.49 -5.54 11.31
N VAL A 284 10.01 -5.22 12.52
CA VAL A 284 10.34 -3.96 13.21
C VAL A 284 11.86 -3.77 13.33
N SER A 285 12.61 -4.84 13.63
CA SER A 285 14.07 -4.84 13.75
C SER A 285 14.83 -4.67 12.43
N ARG A 286 14.14 -4.73 11.28
CA ARG A 286 14.70 -4.57 9.94
C ARG A 286 14.41 -3.21 9.32
N LEU A 287 13.48 -2.45 9.91
CA LEU A 287 13.20 -1.09 9.48
C LEU A 287 14.27 -0.17 10.05
N PHE A 288 14.81 0.70 9.21
CA PHE A 288 15.83 1.65 9.61
C PHE A 288 15.31 3.08 9.44
N VAL A 289 15.56 3.91 10.45
CA VAL A 289 15.05 5.27 10.61
C VAL A 289 16.19 6.19 11.06
N SER A 290 16.05 7.50 10.85
CA SER A 290 17.03 8.49 11.32
C SER A 290 16.40 9.50 12.29
N TYR A 291 15.08 9.64 12.25
CA TYR A 291 14.32 10.60 13.03
C TYR A 291 13.07 9.95 13.62
N ALA A 292 12.73 10.36 14.84
CA ALA A 292 11.48 10.05 15.52
C ALA A 292 10.94 11.32 16.16
N ALA A 293 9.65 11.60 16.00
CA ALA A 293 8.99 12.74 16.63
C ALA A 293 7.81 12.28 17.47
N VAL A 294 7.67 12.82 18.67
CA VAL A 294 6.60 12.46 19.61
C VAL A 294 5.52 13.53 19.64
N SER A 295 4.29 13.11 19.38
CA SER A 295 3.08 13.91 19.63
C SER A 295 2.37 13.33 20.83
N GLU A 296 1.87 14.17 21.73
CA GLU A 296 1.06 13.74 22.87
C GLU A 296 -0.41 14.01 22.54
N HIS A 297 -1.29 13.15 23.04
CA HIS A 297 -2.73 13.33 22.89
C HIS A 297 -3.46 12.81 24.12
N GLU A 298 -4.71 13.23 24.30
CA GLU A 298 -5.55 12.69 25.38
C GLU A 298 -5.72 11.17 25.25
N PRO A 299 -5.81 10.44 26.37
CA PRO A 299 -6.00 9.00 26.35
C PRO A 299 -7.30 8.63 25.62
N ARG A 300 -7.19 7.74 24.63
CA ARG A 300 -8.35 7.27 23.88
C ARG A 300 -9.17 6.29 24.72
N LEU A 301 -10.49 6.48 24.78
CA LEU A 301 -11.43 5.58 25.47
C LEU A 301 -11.64 4.22 24.75
N THR A 302 -10.64 3.72 24.02
CA THR A 302 -10.79 2.54 23.15
C THR A 302 -10.48 1.23 23.88
N SER A 303 -11.28 0.20 23.59
CA SER A 303 -11.26 -1.13 24.22
C SER A 303 -10.25 -2.12 23.60
N VAL A 304 -9.13 -1.66 23.04
CA VAL A 304 -8.20 -2.52 22.28
C VAL A 304 -7.32 -3.34 23.25
N GLN A 305 -7.18 -4.65 22.98
CA GLN A 305 -6.39 -5.59 23.79
C GLN A 305 -4.89 -5.27 23.83
N SER A 306 -4.37 -4.53 22.85
CA SER A 306 -2.98 -4.02 22.82
C SER A 306 -2.97 -2.51 23.01
N PRO A 307 -2.16 -1.96 23.92
CA PRO A 307 -2.02 -0.51 24.10
C PRO A 307 -1.27 0.16 22.95
N PHE A 308 -0.66 -0.63 22.04
CA PHE A 308 0.13 -0.12 20.94
C PHE A 308 -0.42 -0.58 19.60
N SER A 309 -0.42 0.33 18.62
CA SER A 309 -0.85 0.05 17.24
C SER A 309 0.03 0.78 16.23
N TRP A 310 0.43 0.08 15.17
CA TRP A 310 1.09 0.69 14.03
C TRP A 310 0.06 1.36 13.11
N LEU A 311 0.41 2.52 12.57
CA LEU A 311 -0.41 3.23 11.59
C LEU A 311 0.50 3.94 10.58
N VAL A 312 -0.05 4.24 9.41
CA VAL A 312 0.58 5.14 8.46
C VAL A 312 -0.29 6.38 8.36
N VAL A 313 0.23 7.54 8.78
CA VAL A 313 -0.50 8.82 8.75
C VAL A 313 0.38 9.89 8.14
N ASP A 314 -0.19 10.64 7.19
CA ASP A 314 0.53 11.64 6.40
C ASP A 314 1.84 11.10 5.81
N SER A 315 1.79 9.92 5.20
CA SER A 315 2.95 9.26 4.59
C SER A 315 4.09 8.98 5.58
N ARG A 316 3.78 8.70 6.84
CA ARG A 316 4.76 8.37 7.88
C ARG A 316 4.32 7.13 8.64
N LEU A 317 5.25 6.21 8.86
CA LEU A 317 5.04 5.11 9.79
C LEU A 317 5.01 5.67 11.21
N CYS A 318 3.96 5.32 11.95
CA CYS A 318 3.74 5.78 13.30
C CYS A 318 3.44 4.61 14.24
N LEU A 319 3.86 4.76 15.48
CA LEU A 319 3.46 3.91 16.60
C LEU A 319 2.54 4.71 17.52
N ASP A 320 1.28 4.32 17.56
CA ASP A 320 0.28 4.83 18.51
C ASP A 320 0.46 4.13 19.85
N GLY A 321 0.52 4.92 20.92
CA GLY A 321 0.47 4.48 22.31
C GLY A 321 -0.75 5.06 23.03
N PRO A 322 -0.83 4.89 24.36
CA PRO A 322 -1.97 5.33 25.16
C PRO A 322 -2.22 6.85 25.11
N GLU A 323 -1.17 7.65 25.27
CA GLU A 323 -1.23 9.12 25.38
C GLU A 323 -0.25 9.83 24.44
N TRP A 324 0.32 9.07 23.50
CA TRP A 324 1.34 9.57 22.59
C TRP A 324 1.32 8.80 21.27
N THR A 325 1.85 9.44 20.24
CA THR A 325 2.16 8.83 18.95
C THR A 325 3.59 9.18 18.57
N ILE A 326 4.40 8.19 18.19
CA ILE A 326 5.72 8.41 17.60
C ILE A 326 5.59 8.32 16.09
N ALA A 327 6.02 9.34 15.36
CA ALA A 327 6.19 9.29 13.92
C ALA A 327 7.67 9.06 13.58
N PHE A 328 7.94 8.15 12.65
CA PHE A 328 9.29 7.82 12.18
C PHE A 328 9.52 8.36 10.77
N ALA A 329 10.75 8.80 10.50
CA ALA A 329 11.17 9.20 9.15
C ALA A 329 12.67 8.94 8.94
N ASP A 330 13.09 8.94 7.68
CA ASP A 330 14.51 8.93 7.33
C ASP A 330 15.12 10.33 7.16
N ASP A 331 14.28 11.36 7.01
CA ASP A 331 14.66 12.76 6.80
C ASP A 331 13.95 13.71 7.79
N GLY A 332 14.74 14.57 8.45
CA GLY A 332 14.25 15.53 9.44
C GLY A 332 13.37 16.64 8.86
N ARG A 333 13.37 16.85 7.53
CA ARG A 333 12.48 17.81 6.86
C ARG A 333 11.00 17.49 7.09
N HIS A 334 10.66 16.23 7.32
CA HIS A 334 9.31 15.78 7.68
C HIS A 334 8.80 16.36 9.01
N PHE A 335 9.69 16.89 9.86
CA PHE A 335 9.34 17.47 11.16
C PHE A 335 9.60 18.98 11.26
N SER A 336 9.81 19.65 10.12
CA SER A 336 10.07 21.10 10.07
C SER A 336 8.90 21.97 10.58
N GLY A 337 7.67 21.46 10.54
CA GLY A 337 6.47 22.14 11.02
C GLY A 337 6.11 21.92 12.49
N VAL A 338 6.91 21.14 13.24
CA VAL A 338 6.63 20.89 14.67
C VAL A 338 6.89 22.16 15.49
N SER A 339 5.91 22.55 16.31
CA SER A 339 5.97 23.74 17.16
C SER A 339 7.11 23.66 18.19
N LYS A 340 7.70 24.81 18.52
CA LYS A 340 8.76 24.96 19.53
C LYS A 340 8.25 25.45 20.89
N ASP A 341 6.93 25.45 21.10
CA ASP A 341 6.29 26.07 22.26
C ASP A 341 5.97 25.07 23.38
N ARG A 342 6.88 24.11 23.60
CA ARG A 342 6.74 23.10 24.65
C ARG A 342 7.51 23.47 25.91
N GLN A 343 6.95 23.09 27.04
CA GLN A 343 7.62 23.18 28.33
C GLN A 343 8.79 22.20 28.36
N LEU A 344 10.01 22.74 28.57
CA LEU A 344 11.21 21.92 28.70
C LEU A 344 11.19 21.13 30.01
N PRO A 345 11.70 19.89 30.04
CA PRO A 345 11.81 19.12 31.26
C PRO A 345 12.93 19.66 32.15
N THR A 346 12.78 19.48 33.46
CA THR A 346 13.83 19.73 34.42
C THR A 346 14.90 18.65 34.35
N ILE A 347 16.08 18.98 34.87
CA ILE A 347 17.21 18.05 34.97
C ILE A 347 16.90 16.80 35.81
N GLU A 348 16.01 16.90 36.80
CA GLU A 348 15.59 15.78 37.64
C GLU A 348 14.70 14.81 36.86
N GLU A 349 13.77 15.32 36.06
CA GLU A 349 12.90 14.52 35.19
C GLU A 349 13.72 13.80 34.12
N VAL A 350 14.65 14.50 33.46
CA VAL A 350 15.55 13.90 32.48
C VAL A 350 16.44 12.83 33.13
N ASN A 351 16.97 13.08 34.33
CA ASN A 351 17.77 12.07 35.05
C ASN A 351 16.96 10.82 35.38
N ARG A 352 15.72 10.98 35.86
CA ARG A 352 14.80 9.86 36.13
C ARG A 352 14.56 9.03 34.87
N ARG A 353 14.39 9.67 33.72
CA ARG A 353 14.12 9.03 32.42
C ARG A 353 15.36 8.40 31.78
N ALA A 354 16.52 9.04 31.91
CA ALA A 354 17.75 8.68 31.23
C ALA A 354 18.62 7.64 31.96
N TRP A 355 18.12 7.01 33.02
CA TRP A 355 18.92 6.20 33.94
C TRP A 355 19.60 4.97 33.30
N GLU A 356 19.05 4.44 32.20
CA GLU A 356 19.61 3.30 31.46
C GLU A 356 20.58 3.71 30.34
N PHE A 357 20.64 4.98 30.00
CA PHE A 357 21.42 5.47 28.86
C PHE A 357 22.74 6.09 29.30
N LEU A 358 23.74 5.98 28.42
CA LEU A 358 24.99 6.69 28.59
C LEU A 358 24.87 8.08 27.98
N ILE A 359 25.14 9.13 28.75
CA ILE A 359 24.99 10.51 28.28
C ILE A 359 26.30 11.07 27.78
N GLU A 360 26.25 11.67 26.59
CA GLU A 360 27.39 12.23 25.88
C GLU A 360 27.38 13.74 25.84
N ALA A 361 26.21 14.35 25.87
CA ALA A 361 26.09 15.80 25.94
C ALA A 361 24.73 16.18 26.54
N VAL A 362 24.70 17.26 27.30
CA VAL A 362 23.46 17.89 27.78
C VAL A 362 23.52 19.38 27.48
N GLU A 363 22.48 19.93 26.88
CA GLU A 363 22.31 21.38 26.71
C GLU A 363 21.27 21.88 27.69
N LEU A 364 21.70 22.77 28.56
CA LEU A 364 20.91 23.34 29.65
C LEU A 364 20.52 24.76 29.28
N ASP A 365 19.25 25.08 29.47
CA ASP A 365 18.68 26.42 29.28
C ASP A 365 18.31 27.01 30.64
N ASP A 366 18.92 28.14 30.97
CA ASP A 366 18.62 28.99 32.12
C ASP A 366 18.31 30.40 31.58
N GLU A 367 17.54 31.22 32.31
CA GLU A 367 16.99 32.51 31.85
C GLU A 367 18.04 33.45 31.23
N ASN A 368 19.31 33.26 31.57
CA ASN A 368 20.42 34.10 31.12
C ASN A 368 21.58 33.33 30.46
N LEU A 369 21.53 31.99 30.37
CA LEU A 369 22.68 31.20 29.94
C LEU A 369 22.27 29.87 29.29
N LEU A 370 22.84 29.63 28.11
CA LEU A 370 22.82 28.33 27.45
C LEU A 370 24.16 27.63 27.72
N VAL A 371 24.13 26.47 28.38
CA VAL A 371 25.34 25.70 28.75
C VAL A 371 25.30 24.32 28.13
N THR A 372 26.32 23.98 27.34
CA THR A 372 26.54 22.61 26.87
C THR A 372 27.55 21.91 27.78
N VAL A 373 27.17 20.76 28.30
CA VAL A 373 28.00 19.92 29.17
C VAL A 373 28.35 18.64 28.42
N GLU A 374 29.63 18.44 28.15
CA GLU A 374 30.17 17.23 27.52
C GLU A 374 31.16 16.53 28.50
N PRO A 375 31.05 15.22 28.73
CA PRO A 375 32.04 14.46 29.46
C PRO A 375 33.39 14.56 28.75
N LYS A 376 34.47 14.74 29.52
CA LYS A 376 35.84 14.55 28.99
C LYS A 376 36.23 13.08 28.88
N ASP A 377 35.49 12.19 29.54
CA ASP A 377 35.76 10.76 29.57
C ASP A 377 34.96 10.06 28.45
N PRO A 378 35.60 9.24 27.59
CA PRO A 378 34.90 8.42 26.60
C PRO A 378 33.89 7.43 27.21
N ASP A 379 34.01 7.09 28.49
CA ASP A 379 33.05 6.24 29.19
C ASP A 379 31.73 6.96 29.54
N GLY A 380 31.60 8.25 29.17
CA GLY A 380 30.40 9.09 29.26
C GLY A 380 30.00 9.49 30.68
N LEU A 381 28.91 10.26 30.79
CA LEU A 381 28.34 10.68 32.07
C LEU A 381 27.26 9.67 32.51
N ARG A 382 27.42 9.09 33.70
CA ARG A 382 26.29 8.57 34.47
C ARG A 382 25.78 9.70 35.36
N PHE A 383 24.51 10.11 35.20
CA PHE A 383 23.94 11.33 35.80
C PHE A 383 24.20 11.50 37.31
N HIS A 384 24.33 10.40 38.06
CA HIS A 384 24.27 10.36 39.53
C HIS A 384 25.33 11.17 40.31
N GLY A 385 26.32 11.80 39.69
CA GLY A 385 27.38 12.53 40.42
C GLY A 385 27.71 13.94 39.95
N ALA A 386 27.82 14.16 38.64
CA ALA A 386 28.40 15.40 38.11
C ALA A 386 27.38 16.51 37.82
N ILE A 387 26.16 16.15 37.43
CA ILE A 387 25.16 17.11 36.96
C ILE A 387 24.25 17.62 38.08
N GLY A 388 23.98 16.80 39.12
CA GLY A 388 23.24 17.28 40.31
C GLY A 388 23.92 18.45 41.05
N GLY A 389 25.22 18.67 40.79
CA GLY A 389 25.93 19.86 41.27
C GLY A 389 25.64 21.13 40.48
N LEU A 390 25.14 21.05 39.24
CA LEU A 390 24.85 22.19 38.37
C LEU A 390 23.51 22.86 38.74
N SER A 391 22.51 22.07 39.14
CA SER A 391 21.20 22.57 39.61
C SER A 391 21.31 23.46 40.84
N GLY A 392 22.37 23.29 41.65
CA GLY A 392 22.60 24.04 42.88
C GLY A 392 23.20 25.44 42.68
N VAL A 393 23.61 25.82 41.46
CA VAL A 393 24.39 27.05 41.22
C VAL A 393 23.52 28.27 40.91
N SER A 394 22.34 28.12 40.28
CA SER A 394 21.49 29.25 39.88
C SER A 394 20.21 29.45 40.72
N GLY A 395 19.80 28.49 41.53
CA GLY A 395 18.62 28.60 42.41
C GLY A 395 17.26 28.59 41.67
N LEU A 396 17.27 28.51 40.35
CA LEU A 396 16.11 28.25 39.48
C LEU A 396 16.15 26.81 38.96
N PRO A 397 15.01 26.23 38.55
CA PRO A 397 15.00 24.92 37.93
C PRO A 397 15.73 24.99 36.58
N THR A 398 16.91 24.36 36.51
CA THR A 398 17.65 24.23 35.26
C THR A 398 16.86 23.34 34.29
N LEU A 399 16.50 23.90 33.13
CA LEU A 399 15.74 23.20 32.10
C LEU A 399 16.69 22.53 31.11
N VAL A 400 16.29 21.39 30.55
CA VAL A 400 17.07 20.66 29.57
C VAL A 400 16.49 20.92 28.19
N ARG A 401 17.29 21.56 27.33
CA ARG A 401 16.90 21.85 25.96
C ARG A 401 17.16 20.68 25.03
N SER A 402 18.33 20.06 25.16
CA SER A 402 18.71 18.89 24.37
C SER A 402 19.56 17.91 25.18
N LEU A 403 19.50 16.63 24.79
CA LEU A 403 20.25 15.54 25.41
C LEU A 403 20.80 14.62 24.32
N THR A 404 22.10 14.36 24.33
CA THR A 404 22.70 13.31 23.49
C THR A 404 23.01 12.09 24.33
N VAL A 405 22.46 10.95 23.94
CA VAL A 405 22.69 9.64 24.57
C VAL A 405 23.30 8.65 23.59
N ARG A 406 24.05 7.67 24.11
CA ARG A 406 24.57 6.55 23.34
C ARG A 406 23.72 5.30 23.52
N ASN A 407 23.13 4.82 22.43
CA ASN A 407 22.49 3.51 22.33
C ASN A 407 22.99 2.82 21.06
N GLY A 408 24.21 2.28 21.12
CA GLY A 408 24.97 1.85 19.94
C GLY A 408 25.55 3.02 19.14
N VAL A 409 24.72 4.00 18.78
CA VAL A 409 25.10 5.29 18.19
C VAL A 409 24.70 6.47 19.08
N ALA A 410 25.23 7.65 18.80
CA ALA A 410 24.77 8.89 19.40
C ALA A 410 23.38 9.26 18.87
N ILE A 411 22.42 9.48 19.78
CA ILE A 411 21.06 9.93 19.50
C ILE A 411 20.87 11.23 20.26
N GLU A 412 20.56 12.29 19.53
CA GLU A 412 20.25 13.62 20.03
C GLU A 412 18.74 13.78 20.17
N VAL A 413 18.30 14.18 21.37
CA VAL A 413 16.91 14.46 21.70
C VAL A 413 16.75 15.97 21.88
N GLU A 414 15.92 16.58 21.05
CA GLU A 414 15.50 17.99 21.12
C GLU A 414 14.16 18.06 21.88
N TYR A 415 14.16 18.57 23.12
CA TYR A 415 12.95 18.61 23.95
C TYR A 415 11.98 19.72 23.57
N ASP A 416 12.45 20.81 22.94
CA ASP A 416 11.60 21.90 22.47
C ASP A 416 10.64 21.44 21.35
N ARG A 417 11.02 20.40 20.61
CA ARG A 417 10.24 19.83 19.49
C ARG A 417 9.82 18.38 19.71
N LEU A 418 10.30 17.74 20.77
CA LEU A 418 10.20 16.28 21.00
C LEU A 418 10.64 15.46 19.78
N ILE A 419 11.85 15.73 19.31
CA ILE A 419 12.47 14.99 18.19
C ILE A 419 13.72 14.28 18.67
N ALA A 420 13.80 12.97 18.44
CA ALA A 420 15.05 12.20 18.53
C ALA A 420 15.63 12.00 17.14
N ASN A 421 16.95 12.19 17.00
CA ASN A 421 17.64 12.01 15.73
C ASN A 421 19.07 11.52 15.88
N THR A 422 19.59 10.88 14.83
CA THR A 422 20.95 10.32 14.77
C THR A 422 21.86 11.09 13.82
N ARG A 423 21.57 12.38 13.55
CA ARG A 423 22.33 13.23 12.62
C ARG A 423 22.62 12.54 11.28
N GLN A 424 21.59 11.89 10.71
CA GLN A 424 21.55 11.18 9.41
C GLN A 424 22.08 9.74 9.38
N HIS A 425 22.43 9.13 10.52
CA HIS A 425 22.74 7.70 10.56
C HIS A 425 21.46 6.85 10.70
N LYS A 426 21.12 6.09 9.65
CA LYS A 426 20.01 5.14 9.72
C LYS A 426 20.29 4.05 10.77
N ILE A 427 19.44 3.92 11.79
CA ILE A 427 19.50 2.88 12.82
C ILE A 427 18.22 2.04 12.88
N PRO A 428 18.26 0.83 13.44
CA PRO A 428 17.06 0.02 13.62
C PRO A 428 15.96 0.78 14.38
N LEU A 429 14.74 0.74 13.86
CA LEU A 429 13.57 1.41 14.42
C LEU A 429 13.38 1.13 15.92
N PRO A 430 13.49 -0.11 16.42
CA PRO A 430 13.42 -0.40 17.85
C PRO A 430 14.33 0.48 18.71
N GLN A 431 15.58 0.67 18.28
CA GLN A 431 16.58 1.40 19.07
C GLN A 431 16.20 2.87 19.20
N LEU A 432 15.72 3.50 18.11
CA LEU A 432 15.29 4.89 18.15
C LEU A 432 13.98 5.05 18.93
N ALA A 433 13.04 4.12 18.76
CA ALA A 433 11.76 4.12 19.47
C ALA A 433 11.94 3.99 20.99
N ASP A 434 12.82 3.11 21.45
CA ASP A 434 13.12 2.94 22.88
C ASP A 434 13.64 4.22 23.53
N VAL A 435 14.60 4.88 22.87
CA VAL A 435 15.15 6.17 23.33
C VAL A 435 14.08 7.26 23.28
N ALA A 436 13.31 7.30 22.20
CA ALA A 436 12.28 8.31 22.01
C ALA A 436 11.21 8.25 23.11
N VAL A 437 10.65 7.07 23.40
CA VAL A 437 9.66 6.92 24.45
C VAL A 437 10.28 7.18 25.82
N ALA A 438 11.38 6.49 26.15
CA ALA A 438 11.96 6.59 27.49
C ALA A 438 12.32 8.03 27.89
N LEU A 439 12.76 8.86 26.93
CA LEU A 439 13.20 10.23 27.22
C LEU A 439 12.10 11.28 27.02
N MET A 440 11.21 11.09 26.04
CA MET A 440 10.25 12.14 25.62
C MET A 440 8.83 11.94 26.15
N THR A 441 8.47 10.77 26.70
CA THR A 441 7.14 10.53 27.28
C THR A 441 7.21 10.31 28.79
N ASP A 442 6.06 10.42 29.48
CA ASP A 442 5.89 10.02 30.88
C ASP A 442 5.36 8.58 31.01
N SER A 443 5.84 7.68 30.14
CA SER A 443 5.45 6.27 30.20
C SER A 443 5.88 5.61 31.51
N ASP A 444 4.98 4.83 32.10
CA ASP A 444 5.30 4.05 33.30
C ASP A 444 6.21 2.84 32.96
N GLU A 445 6.80 2.24 33.98
CA GLU A 445 7.72 1.10 33.82
C GLU A 445 7.04 -0.09 33.12
N ILE A 446 5.74 -0.30 33.36
CA ILE A 446 4.98 -1.42 32.80
C ILE A 446 4.73 -1.20 31.30
N GLU A 447 4.39 0.02 30.91
CA GLU A 447 4.23 0.46 29.53
C GLU A 447 5.55 0.33 28.77
N GLY A 448 6.65 0.82 29.36
CA GLY A 448 8.00 0.68 28.78
C GLY A 448 8.39 -0.78 28.54
N LEU A 449 8.10 -1.67 29.49
CA LEU A 449 8.34 -3.12 29.31
C LEU A 449 7.48 -3.74 28.20
N LYS A 450 6.20 -3.36 28.09
CA LYS A 450 5.32 -3.83 27.01
C LYS A 450 5.82 -3.33 25.65
N LEU A 451 6.27 -2.09 25.57
CA LEU A 451 6.84 -1.51 24.36
C LEU A 451 8.12 -2.24 23.96
N ARG A 452 9.06 -2.46 24.88
CA ARG A 452 10.29 -3.22 24.61
C ARG A 452 10.01 -4.62 24.11
N ARG A 453 8.99 -5.29 24.65
CA ARG A 453 8.53 -6.59 24.15
C ARG A 453 8.01 -6.50 22.72
N LEU A 454 7.17 -5.51 22.40
CA LEU A 454 6.67 -5.26 21.05
C LEU A 454 7.82 -5.01 20.05
N LEU A 455 8.80 -4.21 20.45
CA LEU A 455 9.96 -3.84 19.64
C LEU A 455 11.04 -4.94 19.57
N GLY A 456 10.88 -6.03 20.31
CA GLY A 456 11.85 -7.13 20.36
C GLY A 456 13.16 -6.80 21.07
N LEU A 457 13.14 -5.83 22.01
CA LEU A 457 14.32 -5.34 22.76
C LEU A 457 14.52 -6.04 24.12
N GLY A 458 13.75 -7.09 24.42
CA GLY A 458 13.89 -7.86 25.65
C GLY A 458 14.99 -8.93 25.54
N SER A 459 15.90 -8.97 26.52
CA SER A 459 16.85 -10.06 26.72
C SER A 459 16.15 -11.32 27.24
N ASP A 460 15.42 -12.03 26.38
CA ASP A 460 15.07 -13.44 26.60
C ASP A 460 14.69 -14.13 25.29
N GLY A 461 15.54 -15.06 24.87
CA GLY A 461 15.20 -16.14 23.93
C GLY A 461 14.28 -17.18 24.58
N GLY A 462 13.13 -16.74 25.09
CA GLY A 462 12.13 -17.58 25.75
C GLY A 462 10.78 -17.48 25.05
N LEU A 463 10.46 -18.52 24.28
CA LEU A 463 9.13 -18.84 23.78
C LEU A 463 8.03 -18.60 24.83
N LEU A 464 7.22 -17.54 24.68
CA LEU A 464 5.85 -17.47 25.19
C LEU A 464 5.02 -16.53 24.29
N PHE A 465 4.74 -16.97 23.06
CA PHE A 465 3.49 -16.60 22.40
C PHE A 465 2.48 -17.69 22.79
N GLY A 466 1.58 -17.35 23.69
CA GLY A 466 0.50 -18.21 24.15
C GLY A 466 -0.68 -17.33 24.58
N GLU A 467 -1.75 -17.48 23.80
CA GLU A 467 -3.10 -16.88 23.85
C GLU A 467 -3.29 -15.45 23.33
#